data_AF-A0A353ZWC4-F1
#
_entry.id   AF-A0A353ZWC4-F1
#
_cell.length_a   1.000
_cell.length_b   1.000
_cell.length_c   1.000
_cell.angle_alpha   90.00
_cell.angle_beta   90.00
_cell.angle_gamma   90.00
#
_symmetry.space_group_name_H-M   'P 1'
#
loop_
_entity.id
_entity.type
_entity.pdbx_description
1 polymer ?
#
loop_
_entity_poly.entity_id
_entity_poly.type
_entity_poly.pdbx_seq_one_letter_code
_entity_poly.pdbx_strand_id
1 'polypeptide(L)'
;LPIIPDTSIITTILLIITLTAGTGLIMWMGELVTEKGVGNGMSLLIFTSIAAQFPTSLGAIWTSQGPGTFFLVLIIGLVTVALVVFVEQSQRRIPVQYAKRMIGRRTVGGTSTYIPIKVNMAGVIPVIFASSMLYLPGLISQFNQPKNGEP
;
A
#
# COMPACT_ATOMS: atom_id res chain seq x y z
N LEU A 1 -17.38 27.31 -8.05
CA LEU A 1 -16.87 28.16 -6.95
C LEU A 1 -15.37 27.92 -6.86
N PRO A 2 -14.53 28.95 -6.75
CA PRO A 2 -13.09 28.76 -6.56
C PRO A 2 -12.86 27.94 -5.28
N ILE A 3 -12.02 26.91 -5.36
CA ILE A 3 -11.74 25.97 -4.26
C ILE A 3 -11.02 26.71 -3.10
N ILE A 4 -10.34 27.81 -3.42
CA ILE A 4 -9.67 28.69 -2.47
C ILE A 4 -10.28 30.10 -2.61
N PRO A 5 -10.86 30.67 -1.54
CA PRO A 5 -11.47 32.00 -1.58
C PRO A 5 -10.50 33.12 -1.95
N ASP A 6 -9.25 33.04 -1.48
CA ASP A 6 -8.20 34.03 -1.73
C ASP A 6 -6.86 33.36 -2.07
N THR A 7 -6.32 33.66 -3.25
CA THR A 7 -5.00 33.16 -3.72
C THR A 7 -3.84 33.99 -3.13
N SER A 8 -4.00 34.47 -1.90
CA SER A 8 -2.96 35.22 -1.20
C SER A 8 -1.82 34.29 -0.78
N ILE A 9 -0.58 34.77 -0.87
CA ILE A 9 0.63 34.04 -0.43
C ILE A 9 0.49 33.59 1.03
N ILE A 10 -0.15 34.39 1.88
CA ILE A 10 -0.40 34.08 3.29
C ILE A 10 -1.33 32.86 3.41
N THR A 11 -2.41 32.81 2.63
CA THR A 11 -3.35 31.68 2.62
C THR A 11 -2.68 30.39 2.16
N THR A 12 -1.84 30.47 1.12
CA THR A 12 -1.09 29.30 0.62
C THR A 12 -0.09 28.77 1.64
N ILE A 13 0.66 29.65 2.32
CA ILE A 13 1.60 29.24 3.36
C ILE A 13 0.86 28.60 4.55
N LEU A 14 -0.25 29.20 4.98
CA LEU A 14 -1.08 28.64 6.04
C LEU A 14 -1.57 27.23 5.66
N LEU A 15 -2.06 27.05 4.44
CA LEU A 15 -2.52 25.76 3.91
C LEU A 15 -1.39 24.71 3.93
N ILE A 16 -0.18 25.07 3.48
CA ILE A 16 0.99 24.17 3.50
C ILE A 16 1.34 23.75 4.93
N ILE A 17 1.37 24.70 5.87
CA ILE A 17 1.67 24.42 7.29
C ILE A 17 0.59 23.51 7.89
N THR A 18 -0.69 23.80 7.66
CA THR A 18 -1.81 22.99 8.18
C THR A 18 -1.77 21.57 7.63
N LEU A 19 -1.50 21.38 6.33
CA LEU A 19 -1.35 20.05 5.75
C LEU A 19 -0.12 19.31 6.31
N THR A 20 1.02 19.99 6.43
CA THR A 20 2.25 19.39 6.97
C THR A 20 2.06 18.98 8.42
N ALA A 21 1.48 19.85 9.25
CA ALA A 21 1.14 19.53 10.64
C ALA A 21 0.16 18.35 10.74
N GLY A 22 -0.85 18.30 9.86
CA GLY A 22 -1.77 17.16 9.75
C GLY A 22 -1.06 15.86 9.42
N THR A 23 -0.13 15.85 8.46
CA THR A 23 0.66 14.66 8.12
C THR A 23 1.56 14.20 9.26
N GLY A 24 2.16 15.15 10.00
CA GLY A 24 2.98 14.85 11.18
C GLY A 24 2.15 14.21 12.30
N LEU A 25 0.93 14.67 12.53
CA LEU A 25 0.00 14.07 13.48
C LEU A 25 -0.33 12.62 13.10
N ILE A 26 -0.63 12.37 11.81
CA ILE A 26 -0.92 11.01 11.32
C ILE A 26 0.31 10.09 11.48
N MET A 27 1.51 10.58 11.19
CA MET A 27 2.75 9.82 11.40
C MET A 27 2.92 9.43 12.87
N TRP A 28 2.76 10.40 13.78
CA TRP A 28 2.84 10.17 15.22
C TRP A 28 1.80 9.15 15.71
N MET A 29 0.56 9.20 15.19
CA MET A 29 -0.44 8.17 15.46
C MET A 29 0.00 6.79 14.99
N GLY A 30 0.65 6.68 13.82
CA GLY A 30 1.19 5.43 13.30
C GLY A 30 2.28 4.84 14.18
N GLU A 31 3.16 5.68 14.72
CA GLU A 31 4.19 5.28 15.69
C GLU A 31 3.56 4.78 16.99
N LEU A 32 2.59 5.51 17.55
CA LEU A 32 1.85 5.09 18.74
C LEU A 32 1.15 3.74 18.59
N VAL A 33 0.59 3.43 17.41
CA VAL A 33 0.00 2.12 17.13
C VAL A 33 1.06 1.01 17.16
N THR A 34 2.24 1.30 16.61
CA THR A 34 3.37 0.37 16.60
C THR A 34 3.88 0.07 18.02
N GLU A 35 3.96 1.10 18.87
CA GLU A 35 4.36 0.95 20.28
C GLU A 35 3.36 0.11 21.10
N LYS A 36 2.07 0.18 20.78
CA LYS A 36 1.00 -0.60 21.43
C LYS A 36 0.96 -2.08 21.03
N GLY A 37 1.98 -2.56 20.32
CA GLY A 37 2.18 -3.99 20.04
C GLY A 37 1.47 -4.51 18.79
N VAL A 38 0.69 -3.69 18.09
CA VAL A 38 0.13 -4.02 16.78
C VAL A 38 1.14 -3.54 15.74
N GLY A 39 2.05 -4.44 15.33
CA GLY A 39 3.20 -4.08 14.49
C GLY A 39 2.85 -3.33 13.20
N ASN A 40 3.81 -2.52 12.72
CA ASN A 40 3.76 -1.79 11.44
C ASN A 40 2.58 -0.80 11.32
N GLY A 41 2.47 0.15 12.26
CA GLY A 41 1.32 1.06 12.40
C GLY A 41 1.07 1.96 11.19
N MET A 42 2.12 2.42 10.49
CA MET A 42 1.94 3.18 9.23
C MET A 42 1.23 2.35 8.15
N SER A 43 1.56 1.06 8.01
CA SER A 43 0.89 0.17 7.05
C SER A 43 -0.58 -0.05 7.41
N LEU A 44 -0.89 -0.12 8.71
CA LEU A 44 -2.26 -0.26 9.22
C LEU A 44 -3.12 0.98 8.95
N LEU A 45 -2.55 2.18 9.07
CA LEU A 45 -3.24 3.42 8.71
C LEU A 45 -3.57 3.48 7.22
N ILE A 46 -2.59 3.14 6.35
CA ILE A 46 -2.80 3.05 4.90
C ILE A 46 -3.88 2.01 4.59
N PHE A 47 -3.80 0.83 5.21
CA PHE A 47 -4.81 -0.22 5.05
C PHE A 47 -6.20 0.28 5.42
N THR A 48 -6.35 0.96 6.55
CA THR A 48 -7.65 1.47 7.02
C THR A 48 -8.21 2.52 6.06
N SER A 49 -7.36 3.40 5.52
CA SER A 49 -7.75 4.41 4.53
C SER A 49 -8.29 3.79 3.24
N ILE A 50 -7.58 2.78 2.71
CA ILE A 50 -8.02 2.05 1.51
C ILE A 50 -9.28 1.23 1.83
N ALA A 51 -9.30 0.55 2.98
CA ALA A 51 -10.44 -0.24 3.46
C ALA A 51 -11.73 0.58 3.55
N ALA A 52 -11.63 1.84 4.01
CA ALA A 52 -12.78 2.74 4.15
C ALA A 52 -13.43 3.14 2.81
N GLN A 53 -12.73 3.01 1.68
CA GLN A 53 -13.26 3.31 0.35
C GLN A 53 -14.00 2.13 -0.30
N PHE A 54 -13.83 0.91 0.21
CA PHE A 54 -14.53 -0.26 -0.33
C PHE A 54 -16.06 -0.17 -0.17
N PRO A 55 -16.61 0.16 1.02
CA PRO A 55 -18.06 0.22 1.21
C PRO A 55 -18.73 1.27 0.33
N THR A 56 -18.11 2.44 0.16
CA THR A 56 -18.64 3.52 -0.68
C THR A 56 -18.66 3.12 -2.15
N SER A 57 -17.59 2.46 -2.61
CA SER A 57 -17.50 1.94 -3.98
C SER A 57 -18.55 0.85 -4.27
N LEU A 58 -18.77 -0.06 -3.31
CA LEU A 58 -19.80 -1.10 -3.42
C LEU A 58 -21.23 -0.52 -3.44
N GLY A 59 -21.51 0.50 -2.62
CA GLY A 59 -22.80 1.19 -2.62
C GLY A 59 -23.09 1.92 -3.94
N ALA A 60 -22.05 2.49 -4.57
CA ALA A 60 -22.17 3.13 -5.88
C ALA A 60 -22.54 2.11 -6.98
N ILE A 61 -21.97 0.91 -6.93
CA ILE A 61 -22.28 -0.17 -7.88
C ILE A 61 -23.71 -0.66 -7.71
N TRP A 62 -24.18 -0.82 -6.47
CA TRP A 62 -25.55 -1.24 -6.19
C TRP A 62 -26.58 -0.27 -6.80
N THR A 63 -26.32 1.04 -6.67
CA THR A 63 -27.23 2.08 -7.13
C THR A 63 -27.20 2.27 -8.65
N SER A 64 -26.05 2.05 -9.29
CA SER A 64 -25.85 2.35 -10.71
C SER A 64 -26.11 1.18 -11.66
N GLN A 65 -25.83 -0.06 -11.25
CA GLN A 65 -25.78 -1.23 -12.15
C GLN A 65 -26.72 -2.38 -11.74
N GLY A 66 -27.46 -2.22 -10.63
CA GLY A 66 -28.41 -3.21 -10.12
C GLY A 66 -27.79 -4.44 -9.44
N PRO A 67 -28.62 -5.33 -8.85
CA PRO A 67 -28.15 -6.42 -7.99
C PRO A 67 -27.36 -7.50 -8.72
N GLY A 68 -27.65 -7.78 -9.99
CA GLY A 68 -26.94 -8.83 -10.77
C GLY A 68 -25.45 -8.51 -10.94
N THR A 69 -25.13 -7.28 -11.32
CA THR A 69 -23.76 -6.80 -11.49
C THR A 69 -23.01 -6.71 -10.16
N PHE A 70 -23.73 -6.35 -9.08
CA PHE A 70 -23.17 -6.33 -7.73
C PHE A 70 -22.67 -7.71 -7.27
N PHE A 71 -23.50 -8.76 -7.42
CA PHE A 71 -23.10 -10.11 -7.05
C PHE A 71 -21.92 -10.62 -7.89
N LEU A 72 -21.88 -10.29 -9.18
CA LEU A 72 -20.77 -10.63 -10.07
C LEU A 72 -19.45 -9.99 -9.57
N VAL A 73 -19.45 -8.69 -9.28
CA VAL A 73 -18.27 -7.98 -8.78
C VAL A 73 -17.81 -8.54 -7.44
N LEU A 74 -18.74 -8.89 -6.54
CA LEU A 74 -18.43 -9.50 -5.25
C LEU A 74 -17.71 -10.84 -5.42
N ILE A 75 -18.20 -11.70 -6.33
CA ILE A 75 -17.59 -13.01 -6.61
C ILE A 75 -16.19 -12.84 -7.20
N ILE A 76 -16.03 -11.96 -8.19
CA ILE A 76 -14.72 -11.69 -8.81
C ILE A 76 -13.75 -11.11 -7.78
N GLY A 77 -14.22 -10.20 -6.93
CA GLY A 77 -13.43 -9.63 -5.83
C GLY A 77 -12.93 -10.72 -4.88
N LEU A 78 -13.81 -11.62 -4.45
CA LEU A 78 -13.45 -12.73 -3.56
C LEU A 78 -12.41 -13.66 -4.19
N VAL A 79 -12.58 -14.03 -5.47
CA VAL A 79 -11.62 -14.87 -6.21
C VAL A 79 -10.26 -14.17 -6.32
N THR A 80 -10.27 -12.87 -6.61
CA THR A 80 -9.03 -12.07 -6.71
C THR A 80 -8.30 -12.03 -5.37
N VAL A 81 -9.01 -11.80 -4.26
CA VAL A 81 -8.41 -11.82 -2.91
C VAL A 81 -7.82 -13.20 -2.60
N ALA A 82 -8.54 -14.28 -2.91
CA ALA A 82 -8.04 -15.64 -2.70
C ALA A 82 -6.75 -15.92 -3.49
N LEU A 83 -6.69 -15.48 -4.75
CA LEU A 83 -5.48 -15.61 -5.59
C LEU A 83 -4.31 -14.79 -5.03
N VAL A 84 -4.56 -13.54 -4.60
CA VAL A 84 -3.53 -12.68 -3.99
C VAL A 84 -2.98 -13.33 -2.72
N VAL A 85 -3.85 -13.85 -1.84
CA VAL A 85 -3.43 -14.54 -0.61
C VAL A 85 -2.61 -15.79 -0.93
N PHE A 86 -2.99 -16.57 -1.93
CA PHE A 86 -2.24 -17.75 -2.35
C PHE A 86 -0.84 -17.40 -2.84
N VAL A 87 -0.70 -16.35 -3.66
CA VAL A 87 0.61 -15.89 -4.15
C VAL A 87 1.45 -15.31 -3.01
N GLU A 88 0.86 -14.53 -2.12
CA GLU A 88 1.59 -13.85 -1.04
C GLU A 88 2.07 -14.83 0.06
N GLN A 89 1.30 -15.89 0.33
CA GLN A 89 1.72 -16.95 1.27
C GLN A 89 2.71 -17.94 0.65
N SER A 90 2.93 -17.90 -0.67
CA SER A 90 3.88 -18.78 -1.33
C SER A 90 5.31 -18.43 -0.96
N GLN A 91 6.04 -19.44 -0.48
CA GLN A 91 7.44 -19.32 -0.06
C GLN A 91 8.26 -20.46 -0.63
N ARG A 92 9.44 -20.13 -1.15
CA ARG A 92 10.46 -21.09 -1.57
C ARG A 92 11.32 -21.47 -0.37
N ARG A 93 11.35 -22.75 -0.01
CA ARG A 93 12.18 -23.26 1.09
C ARG A 93 13.51 -23.75 0.53
N ILE A 94 14.61 -23.09 0.83
CA ILE A 94 15.95 -23.51 0.42
C ILE A 94 16.64 -24.21 1.61
N PRO A 95 17.02 -25.49 1.50
CA PRO A 95 17.69 -26.20 2.59
C PRO A 95 19.11 -25.67 2.77
N VAL A 96 19.47 -25.37 4.02
CA VAL A 96 20.80 -24.93 4.42
C VAL A 96 21.33 -25.94 5.44
N GLN A 97 22.53 -26.44 5.16
CA GLN A 97 23.24 -27.30 6.09
C GLN A 97 24.16 -26.41 6.93
N TYR A 98 23.86 -26.29 8.22
CA TYR A 98 24.78 -25.64 9.14
C TYR A 98 26.03 -26.50 9.30
N ALA A 99 27.20 -25.84 9.31
CA ALA A 99 28.48 -26.49 9.49
C ALA A 99 28.49 -27.26 10.82
N LYS A 100 28.78 -28.56 10.76
CA LYS A 100 28.82 -29.43 11.93
C LYS A 100 30.16 -29.30 12.62
N ARG A 101 30.18 -29.24 13.95
CA ARG A 101 31.41 -29.37 14.73
C ARG A 101 31.70 -30.86 14.93
N MET A 102 32.81 -31.35 14.41
CA MET A 102 33.27 -32.72 14.67
C MET A 102 33.89 -32.77 16.06
N ILE A 103 33.39 -33.63 16.95
CA ILE A 103 34.01 -33.93 18.25
C ILE A 103 34.38 -35.42 18.22
N GLY A 104 35.68 -35.71 18.09
CA GLY A 104 36.18 -37.08 17.89
C GLY A 104 35.76 -37.69 16.54
N ARG A 105 35.33 -38.96 16.53
CA ARG A 105 34.86 -39.69 15.32
C ARG A 105 33.36 -39.54 15.03
N ARG A 106 32.62 -38.79 15.83
CA ARG A 106 31.17 -38.63 15.67
C ARG A 106 30.83 -37.19 15.27
N THR A 107 30.19 -37.03 14.12
CA THR A 107 29.48 -35.79 13.77
C THR A 107 28.20 -35.70 14.61
N VAL A 108 28.20 -34.84 15.61
CA VAL A 108 27.01 -34.52 16.43
C VAL A 108 26.45 -33.18 15.96
N GLY A 109 25.13 -33.11 15.76
CA GLY A 109 24.44 -31.85 15.43
C GLY A 109 24.36 -31.55 13.94
N GLY A 110 23.54 -32.32 13.21
CA GLY A 110 23.32 -32.16 11.78
C GLY A 110 21.86 -32.05 11.40
N THR A 111 21.14 -31.09 11.95
CA THR A 111 19.76 -30.81 11.52
C THR A 111 19.82 -29.93 10.28
N SER A 112 19.24 -30.40 9.17
CA SER A 112 19.00 -29.56 8.00
C SER A 112 17.90 -28.55 8.37
N THR A 113 18.22 -27.27 8.32
CA THR A 113 17.23 -26.20 8.44
C THR A 113 16.94 -25.66 7.04
N TYR A 114 15.80 -25.03 6.82
CA TYR A 114 15.54 -24.32 5.57
C TYR A 114 15.41 -22.83 5.86
N ILE A 115 15.94 -22.00 4.96
CA ILE A 115 15.66 -20.58 4.95
C ILE A 115 14.44 -20.37 4.04
N PRO A 116 13.31 -19.84 4.56
CA PRO A 116 12.18 -19.49 3.74
C PRO A 116 12.44 -18.17 3.01
N ILE A 117 12.24 -18.17 1.69
CA ILE A 117 12.28 -17.00 0.83
C ILE A 117 10.87 -16.80 0.29
N LYS A 118 10.21 -15.70 0.65
CA LYS A 118 8.89 -15.35 0.08
C LYS A 118 9.01 -15.14 -1.42
N VAL A 119 7.97 -15.53 -2.17
CA VAL A 119 7.91 -15.27 -3.62
C VAL A 119 7.91 -13.77 -3.90
N ASN A 120 7.21 -12.98 -3.08
CA ASN A 120 7.22 -11.52 -3.12
C ASN A 120 7.98 -10.94 -1.92
N MET A 121 9.28 -10.68 -2.08
CA MET A 121 10.07 -10.01 -1.04
C MET A 121 9.86 -8.50 -0.98
N ALA A 122 9.38 -7.89 -2.08
CA ALA A 122 9.27 -6.44 -2.22
C ALA A 122 7.94 -5.87 -1.73
N GLY A 123 6.93 -6.72 -1.51
CA GLY A 123 5.62 -6.32 -1.00
C GLY A 123 4.90 -5.33 -1.93
N VAL A 124 4.36 -4.26 -1.35
CA VAL A 124 3.52 -3.26 -2.06
C VAL A 124 4.31 -2.02 -2.51
N ILE A 125 5.56 -1.84 -2.04
CA ILE A 125 6.33 -0.63 -2.30
C ILE A 125 6.59 -0.39 -3.81
N PRO A 126 7.00 -1.40 -4.61
CA PRO A 126 7.28 -1.16 -6.02
C PRO A 126 6.06 -0.73 -6.83
N VAL A 127 4.87 -1.25 -6.53
CA VAL A 127 3.65 -0.87 -7.25
C VAL A 127 3.22 0.55 -6.91
N ILE A 128 3.41 1.00 -5.66
CA ILE A 128 3.17 2.39 -5.26
C ILE A 128 4.14 3.34 -5.99
N PHE A 129 5.40 2.96 -6.13
CA PHE A 129 6.37 3.76 -6.87
C PHE A 129 6.10 3.77 -8.38
N ALA A 130 5.67 2.64 -8.94
CA ALA A 130 5.29 2.56 -10.34
C ALA A 130 4.08 3.44 -10.66
N SER A 131 3.05 3.45 -9.79
CA SER A 131 1.87 4.29 -10.00
C SER A 131 2.23 5.77 -9.92
N SER A 132 3.05 6.19 -8.94
CA SER A 132 3.50 7.58 -8.86
C SER A 132 4.36 8.00 -10.06
N MET A 133 5.20 7.10 -10.59
CA MET A 133 5.99 7.35 -11.79
C MET A 133 5.12 7.50 -13.04
N LEU A 134 4.06 6.71 -13.19
CA LEU A 134 3.11 6.81 -14.31
C LEU A 134 2.32 8.12 -14.32
N TYR A 135 2.18 8.81 -13.18
CA TYR A 135 1.53 10.12 -13.11
C TYR A 135 2.42 11.28 -13.60
N LEU A 136 3.75 11.14 -13.57
CA LEU A 136 4.67 12.23 -13.94
C LEU A 136 4.50 12.75 -15.38
N PRO A 137 4.35 11.91 -16.42
CA PRO A 137 4.15 12.40 -17.79
C PRO A 137 2.84 13.20 -17.95
N GLY A 138 1.77 12.78 -17.27
CA GLY A 138 0.50 13.49 -17.27
C GLY A 138 0.61 14.87 -16.62
N LEU A 139 1.42 14.99 -15.56
CA LEU A 139 1.73 16.27 -14.92
C LEU A 139 2.47 17.20 -15.89
N ILE A 140 3.50 16.70 -16.57
CA ILE A 140 4.27 17.46 -17.57
C ILE A 140 3.39 17.90 -18.74
N SER A 141 2.51 17.03 -19.23
CA SER A 141 1.57 17.37 -20.31
C SER A 141 0.60 18.47 -19.89
N GLN A 142 0.11 18.48 -18.66
CA GLN A 142 -0.76 19.54 -18.14
C GLN A 142 -0.07 20.90 -18.09
N PHE A 143 1.24 20.95 -17.82
CA PHE A 143 2.00 22.20 -17.89
C PHE A 143 2.21 22.69 -19.34
N ASN A 144 2.15 21.80 -20.33
CA ASN A 144 2.32 22.11 -21.74
C ASN A 144 0.98 22.33 -22.48
N GLN A 145 -0.17 22.17 -21.80
CA GLN A 145 -1.46 22.53 -22.37
C GLN A 145 -1.66 24.05 -22.19
N PRO A 146 -1.72 24.85 -23.27
CA PRO A 146 -2.03 26.25 -23.15
C PRO A 146 -3.40 26.39 -22.48
N LYS A 147 -3.47 27.28 -21.48
CA LYS A 147 -4.70 27.63 -20.79
C LYS A 147 -5.72 28.06 -21.83
N ASN A 148 -6.79 27.27 -22.03
CA ASN A 148 -7.89 27.63 -22.93
C ASN A 148 -8.39 29.04 -22.58
N GLY A 149 -7.98 30.05 -23.37
CA GLY A 149 -8.48 31.41 -23.23
C GLY A 149 -7.59 32.60 -23.58
N GLU A 150 -6.27 32.49 -23.84
CA GLU A 150 -5.45 33.61 -24.33
C GLU A 150 -4.45 33.13 -25.39
N PRO A 151 -4.23 33.88 -26.49
CA PRO A 151 -3.42 33.47 -27.63
C PRO A 151 -1.95 33.23 -27.30
#